data_AF-A0A7W0Q918-F1
#
_entry.id   AF-A0A7W0Q918-F1
#
_cell.length_a   1.000
_cell.length_b   1.000
_cell.length_c   1.000
_cell.angle_alpha   90.00
_cell.angle_beta   90.00
_cell.angle_gamma   90.00
#
_symmetry.space_group_name_H-M   'P 1'
#
loop_
_entity.id
_entity.type
_entity.pdbx_description
1 polymer ?
#
loop_
_entity_poly.entity_id
_entity_poly.type
_entity_poly.pdbx_seq_one_letter_code
_entity_poly.pdbx_strand_id
1 'polypeptide(L)'
;MTSPARIGVLAMLASLALGACETPPLKITYKLANGATQTQSCGSASCSDIKLACDAVLNIRILDPGDPTAPYLSLCEPIPPSRNGLCAISNIDLSDMPIELPKRTLEVQIMIWPRDMVTDPITGELDCRPFVVKFDATAGFPLDQEPTPAMGGRAYYQPGDAETTVTLGCTNLELVNSCAAPLTVRVSATVDAFENLGVSVGANFATRLSVDVGIPKQAPDGTYELNPLDTRRLSLTGTSTPAWNGDVDLKFADTACLLVLENAPQATTAVTCQRLTAPSPNIEFSPPGIYASRATLQQILSALALASFPDDGLTVGIVVDSPLVNPKAGETVSVTDGTVRYLSADRTSFSGTATSTSGIFVSQDAPYGSMFSVNGSLAAPKLGGRIEGKVTIVVLQLAAGE
;
A
#
# COMPACT_ATOMS: atom_id res chain seq x y z
N MET A 1 12.99 81.58 -62.62
CA MET A 1 12.64 81.46 -61.19
C MET A 1 11.45 80.54 -61.08
N THR A 2 11.69 79.27 -60.74
CA THR A 2 10.80 78.37 -59.98
C THR A 2 11.44 76.98 -59.96
N SER A 3 11.60 76.46 -58.76
CA SER A 3 11.99 75.10 -58.38
C SER A 3 10.96 74.65 -57.32
N PRO A 4 10.93 73.40 -56.86
CA PRO A 4 10.52 72.16 -57.55
C PRO A 4 9.35 71.48 -56.79
N ALA A 5 8.83 70.35 -57.26
CA ALA A 5 8.05 69.44 -56.41
C ALA A 5 8.32 67.97 -56.76
N ARG A 6 9.04 67.29 -55.86
CA ARG A 6 9.19 65.83 -55.83
C ARG A 6 8.05 65.25 -55.00
N ILE A 7 7.28 64.34 -55.58
CA ILE A 7 6.25 63.55 -54.88
C ILE A 7 6.92 62.24 -54.45
N GLY A 8 7.07 62.07 -53.13
CA GLY A 8 7.43 60.79 -52.51
C GLY A 8 6.16 59.99 -52.21
N VAL A 9 6.12 58.74 -52.66
CA VAL A 9 5.06 57.79 -52.34
C VAL A 9 5.44 57.06 -51.04
N LEU A 10 4.66 57.28 -49.99
CA LEU A 10 4.75 56.57 -48.71
C LEU A 10 4.06 55.19 -48.85
N ALA A 11 4.81 54.12 -48.61
CA ALA A 11 4.26 52.78 -48.42
C ALA A 11 3.91 52.58 -46.93
N MET A 12 2.61 52.44 -46.62
CA MET A 12 2.12 52.04 -45.30
C MET A 12 2.08 50.50 -45.23
N LEU A 13 2.98 49.90 -44.45
CA LEU A 13 2.89 48.52 -43.99
C LEU A 13 2.04 48.49 -42.71
N ALA A 14 0.84 47.92 -42.80
CA ALA A 14 0.01 47.62 -41.65
C ALA A 14 0.42 46.26 -41.05
N SER A 15 1.18 46.28 -39.97
CA SER A 15 1.51 45.10 -39.17
C SER A 15 0.31 44.75 -38.28
N LEU A 16 -0.50 43.77 -38.67
CA LEU A 16 -1.46 43.12 -37.78
C LEU A 16 -0.69 42.30 -36.74
N ALA A 17 -0.55 42.83 -35.54
CA ALA A 17 -0.12 42.06 -34.38
C ALA A 17 -1.25 41.07 -34.01
N LEU A 18 -1.09 39.81 -34.41
CA LEU A 18 -1.76 38.69 -33.76
C LEU A 18 -1.20 38.63 -32.34
N GLY A 19 -1.86 39.30 -31.40
CA GLY A 19 -1.59 39.11 -29.98
C GLY A 19 -1.79 37.64 -29.67
N ALA A 20 -0.71 36.91 -29.43
CA ALA A 20 -0.78 35.59 -28.84
C ALA A 20 -1.57 35.75 -27.54
N CYS A 21 -2.74 35.12 -27.44
CA CYS A 21 -3.46 34.98 -26.19
C CYS A 21 -2.64 34.03 -25.31
N GLU A 22 -1.57 34.55 -24.69
CA GLU A 22 -0.88 33.85 -23.62
C GLU A 22 -1.91 33.61 -22.52
N THR A 23 -2.17 32.33 -22.24
CA THR A 23 -3.07 31.96 -21.15
C THR A 23 -2.29 32.25 -19.86
N PRO A 24 -2.82 33.11 -18.97
CA PRO A 24 -2.11 33.43 -17.73
C PRO A 24 -1.84 32.13 -16.95
N PRO A 25 -0.70 32.02 -16.24
CA PRO A 25 -0.42 30.85 -15.42
C PRO A 25 -1.53 30.68 -14.38
N LEU A 26 -1.98 29.43 -14.17
CA LEU A 26 -3.03 29.12 -13.22
C LEU A 26 -2.53 29.37 -11.80
N LYS A 27 -3.14 30.33 -11.11
CA LYS A 27 -2.95 30.54 -9.68
C LYS A 27 -3.93 29.68 -8.89
N ILE A 28 -3.43 28.87 -7.95
CA ILE A 28 -4.28 28.14 -7.01
C ILE A 28 -4.27 28.88 -5.68
N THR A 29 -5.45 29.20 -5.17
CA THR A 29 -5.63 29.72 -3.81
C THR A 29 -6.51 28.78 -3.00
N TYR A 30 -6.52 28.96 -1.68
CA TYR A 30 -7.42 28.21 -0.82
C TYR A 30 -8.06 29.09 0.24
N LYS A 31 -9.17 28.61 0.77
CA LYS A 31 -9.83 29.16 1.96
C LYS A 31 -10.29 28.03 2.87
N LEU A 32 -10.43 28.30 4.15
CA LEU A 32 -10.93 27.32 5.11
C LEU A 32 -12.46 27.30 5.13
N ALA A 33 -13.02 26.10 5.22
CA ALA A 33 -14.41 25.88 5.55
C ALA A 33 -14.72 26.47 6.94
N ASN A 34 -15.63 27.45 6.99
CA ASN A 34 -16.08 28.08 8.22
C ASN A 34 -17.60 28.18 8.21
N GLY A 35 -18.24 27.69 9.28
CA GLY A 35 -19.67 27.82 9.52
C GLY A 35 -20.21 26.70 10.41
N ALA A 36 -21.14 27.03 11.30
CA ALA A 36 -21.75 26.08 12.24
C ALA A 36 -22.59 24.99 11.56
N THR A 37 -22.97 25.19 10.29
CA THR A 37 -23.79 24.25 9.51
C THR A 37 -22.96 23.34 8.59
N GLN A 38 -21.63 23.54 8.51
CA GLN A 38 -20.75 22.68 7.73
C GLN A 38 -20.24 21.55 8.61
N THR A 39 -20.51 20.31 8.21
CA THR A 39 -20.13 19.08 8.92
C THR A 39 -18.61 18.90 9.05
N GLN A 40 -17.82 19.59 8.24
CA GLN A 40 -16.34 19.54 8.24
C GLN A 40 -15.72 20.93 8.36
N SER A 41 -16.33 21.79 9.18
CA SER A 41 -15.77 23.10 9.55
C SER A 41 -14.44 22.94 10.29
N CYS A 42 -13.46 23.79 9.96
CA CYS A 42 -12.14 23.79 10.60
C CYS A 42 -12.10 24.49 11.97
N GLY A 43 -13.25 24.97 12.46
CA GLY A 43 -13.34 25.71 13.73
C GLY A 43 -12.77 27.13 13.69
N SER A 44 -11.95 27.47 12.70
CA SER A 44 -11.52 28.83 12.37
C SER A 44 -11.54 29.08 10.85
N ALA A 45 -11.81 30.33 10.46
CA ALA A 45 -11.60 30.81 9.09
C ALA A 45 -10.15 31.26 8.82
N SER A 46 -9.35 31.50 9.86
CA SER A 46 -7.98 31.97 9.68
C SER A 46 -7.01 30.80 9.62
N CYS A 47 -6.18 30.76 8.56
CA CYS A 47 -5.11 29.77 8.44
C CYS A 47 -4.09 29.84 9.58
N SER A 48 -3.96 30.98 10.26
CA SER A 48 -3.04 31.17 11.38
C SER A 48 -3.45 30.40 12.62
N ASP A 49 -4.74 30.10 12.74
CA ASP A 49 -5.32 29.44 13.90
C ASP A 49 -5.24 27.92 13.77
N ILE A 50 -5.05 27.43 12.53
CA ILE A 50 -4.77 26.03 12.26
C ILE A 50 -3.28 25.80 12.45
N LYS A 51 -2.94 25.31 13.64
CA LYS A 51 -1.58 24.90 13.95
C LYS A 51 -1.25 23.61 13.19
N LEU A 52 0.02 23.52 12.77
CA LEU A 52 0.65 22.31 12.26
C LEU A 52 1.76 22.00 13.24
N ALA A 53 1.46 21.23 14.27
CA ALA A 53 2.45 20.92 15.30
C ALA A 53 3.53 19.95 14.81
N CYS A 54 3.25 19.25 13.70
CA CYS A 54 4.04 18.16 13.16
C CYS A 54 4.31 18.37 11.68
N ASP A 55 5.24 17.60 11.13
CA ASP A 55 5.51 17.59 9.69
C ASP A 55 4.24 17.19 8.93
N ALA A 56 3.78 18.10 8.07
CA ALA A 56 2.66 17.89 7.19
C ALA A 56 3.15 17.96 5.73
N VAL A 57 2.43 17.30 4.84
CA VAL A 57 2.72 17.27 3.41
C VAL A 57 1.51 17.79 2.67
N LEU A 58 1.77 18.74 1.78
CA LEU A 58 0.81 19.30 0.86
C LEU A 58 0.77 18.41 -0.39
N ASN A 59 -0.42 17.94 -0.73
CA ASN A 59 -0.68 17.29 -2.00
C ASN A 59 -1.61 18.14 -2.86
N ILE A 60 -1.15 18.52 -4.05
CA ILE A 60 -1.98 19.19 -5.07
C ILE A 60 -2.12 18.28 -6.26
N ARG A 61 -3.35 18.07 -6.72
CA ARG A 61 -3.63 17.33 -7.95
C ARG A 61 -4.46 18.19 -8.89
N ILE A 62 -4.08 18.20 -10.17
CA ILE A 62 -4.91 18.72 -11.25
C ILE A 62 -5.21 17.55 -12.18
N LEU A 63 -6.48 17.22 -12.38
CA LEU A 63 -6.88 16.04 -13.14
C LEU A 63 -8.13 16.29 -13.98
N ASP A 64 -8.39 15.40 -14.93
CA ASP A 64 -9.67 15.34 -15.64
C ASP A 64 -10.72 14.70 -14.70
N PRO A 65 -11.87 15.36 -14.42
CA PRO A 65 -12.94 14.74 -13.64
C PRO A 65 -13.42 13.38 -14.20
N GLY A 66 -13.27 13.16 -15.52
CA GLY A 66 -13.59 11.90 -16.19
C GLY A 66 -12.51 10.82 -16.07
N ASP A 67 -11.28 11.18 -15.66
CA ASP A 67 -10.17 10.27 -15.43
C ASP A 67 -9.32 10.71 -14.22
N PRO A 68 -9.75 10.33 -12.99
CA PRO A 68 -9.04 10.70 -11.77
C PRO A 68 -7.73 9.91 -11.56
N THR A 69 -7.40 8.95 -12.43
CA THR A 69 -6.22 8.09 -12.28
C THR A 69 -4.97 8.68 -12.92
N ALA A 70 -5.13 9.60 -13.88
CA ALA A 70 -4.04 10.21 -14.63
C ALA A 70 -4.01 11.75 -14.42
N PRO A 71 -3.50 12.24 -13.29
CA PRO A 71 -3.41 13.68 -13.04
C PRO A 71 -2.40 14.35 -13.98
N TYR A 72 -2.73 15.54 -14.47
CA TYR A 72 -1.82 16.45 -15.19
C TYR A 72 -0.72 17.00 -14.30
N LEU A 73 -1.05 17.22 -13.02
CA LEU A 73 -0.12 17.64 -12.00
C LEU A 73 -0.37 16.80 -10.74
N SER A 74 0.70 16.29 -10.14
CA SER A 74 0.68 15.73 -8.81
C SER A 74 1.88 16.24 -8.03
N LEU A 75 1.65 17.23 -7.18
CA LEU A 75 2.65 17.83 -6.31
C LEU A 75 2.56 17.17 -4.93
N CYS A 76 3.67 16.75 -4.34
CA CYS A 76 3.73 16.16 -3.00
C CYS A 76 4.93 16.77 -2.27
N GLU A 77 4.68 17.86 -1.54
CA GLU A 77 5.74 18.67 -0.95
C GLU A 77 5.57 18.82 0.56
N PRO A 78 6.66 18.79 1.35
CA PRO A 78 6.58 19.05 2.77
C PRO A 78 6.17 20.50 3.02
N ILE A 79 5.21 20.71 3.91
CA ILE A 79 4.87 22.04 4.38
C ILE A 79 5.97 22.46 5.37
N PRO A 80 6.72 23.54 5.08
CA PRO A 80 7.80 23.95 5.97
C PRO A 80 7.25 24.31 7.35
N PRO A 81 7.93 23.91 8.44
CA PRO A 81 7.51 24.26 9.78
C PRO A 81 7.50 25.78 9.91
N SER A 82 6.32 26.35 10.14
CA SER A 82 6.10 27.79 10.16
C SER A 82 5.37 28.20 11.41
N ARG A 83 5.75 29.36 11.96
CA ARG A 83 4.99 30.01 13.04
C ARG A 83 3.60 30.45 12.60
N ASN A 84 3.34 30.52 11.30
CA ASN A 84 2.07 30.96 10.73
C ASN A 84 1.10 29.80 10.45
N GLY A 85 1.38 28.60 10.98
CA GLY A 85 0.52 27.43 10.83
C GLY A 85 0.26 27.09 9.37
N LEU A 86 -1.01 26.87 9.04
CA LEU A 86 -1.43 26.56 7.68
C LEU A 86 -1.15 27.69 6.68
N CYS A 87 -0.96 28.94 7.11
CA CYS A 87 -0.69 30.03 6.17
C CYS A 87 0.63 29.86 5.40
N ALA A 88 1.48 28.91 5.79
CA ALA A 88 2.69 28.56 5.04
C ALA A 88 2.41 28.16 3.59
N ILE A 89 1.22 27.62 3.29
CA ILE A 89 0.83 27.20 1.94
C ILE A 89 0.07 28.28 1.15
N SER A 90 -0.07 29.50 1.69
CA SER A 90 -0.89 30.59 1.10
C SER A 90 -0.42 31.09 -0.28
N ASN A 91 0.79 30.74 -0.72
CA ASN A 91 1.35 31.13 -2.01
C ASN A 91 2.11 29.95 -2.65
N ILE A 92 1.39 28.88 -3.02
CA ILE A 92 1.96 27.89 -3.94
C ILE A 92 1.90 28.48 -5.33
N ASP A 93 3.01 29.03 -5.80
CA ASP A 93 3.11 29.54 -7.14
C ASP A 93 3.42 28.38 -8.10
N LEU A 94 2.43 28.01 -8.91
CA LEU A 94 2.62 27.04 -9.99
C LEU A 94 3.13 27.69 -11.28
N SER A 95 3.33 29.01 -11.31
CA SER A 95 3.74 29.74 -12.51
C SER A 95 5.10 29.32 -13.03
N ASP A 96 5.97 28.81 -12.16
CA ASP A 96 7.29 28.30 -12.53
C ASP A 96 7.25 26.86 -13.05
N MET A 97 6.10 26.17 -12.97
CA MET A 97 5.95 24.81 -13.49
C MET A 97 5.52 24.85 -14.97
N PRO A 98 6.30 24.26 -15.90
CA PRO A 98 5.98 24.24 -17.32
C PRO A 98 4.89 23.19 -17.60
N ILE A 99 3.66 23.42 -17.13
CA ILE A 99 2.53 22.51 -17.30
C ILE A 99 1.54 23.12 -18.28
N GLU A 100 1.42 22.51 -19.46
CA GLU A 100 0.34 22.84 -20.39
C GLU A 100 -0.95 22.17 -19.92
N LEU A 101 -1.87 22.96 -19.37
CA LEU A 101 -3.19 22.47 -19.00
C LEU A 101 -4.09 22.38 -20.23
N PRO A 102 -4.84 21.28 -20.41
CA PRO A 102 -5.76 21.17 -21.53
C PRO A 102 -6.88 22.20 -21.41
N LYS A 103 -7.38 22.67 -22.56
CA LYS A 103 -8.46 23.66 -22.66
C LYS A 103 -9.84 23.04 -22.38
N ARG A 104 -10.00 22.42 -21.21
CA ARG A 104 -11.26 21.87 -20.69
C ARG A 104 -11.36 22.07 -19.18
N THR A 105 -12.54 21.83 -18.61
CA THR A 105 -12.72 21.86 -17.15
C THR A 105 -11.83 20.82 -16.48
N LEU A 106 -11.08 21.23 -15.46
CA LEU A 106 -10.21 20.35 -14.68
C LEU A 106 -10.64 20.37 -13.21
N GLU A 107 -10.46 19.27 -12.50
CA GLU A 107 -10.62 19.22 -11.05
C GLU A 107 -9.27 19.55 -10.40
N VAL A 108 -9.30 20.52 -9.49
CA VAL A 108 -8.16 20.90 -8.64
C VAL A 108 -8.44 20.39 -7.24
N GLN A 109 -7.59 19.51 -6.75
CA GLN A 109 -7.66 18.93 -5.42
C GLN A 109 -6.48 19.42 -4.58
N ILE A 110 -6.76 19.85 -3.35
CA ILE A 110 -5.73 20.16 -2.36
C ILE A 110 -5.99 19.29 -1.14
N MET A 111 -4.97 18.59 -0.68
CA MET A 111 -5.03 17.72 0.49
C MET A 111 -3.80 17.96 1.36
N ILE A 112 -3.99 17.81 2.66
CA ILE A 112 -2.92 17.96 3.64
C ILE A 112 -2.87 16.69 4.46
N TRP A 113 -1.73 16.03 4.37
CA TRP A 113 -1.49 14.74 5.01
C TRP A 113 -0.49 14.91 6.14
N PRO A 114 -0.57 14.08 7.19
CA PRO A 114 0.58 13.84 8.06
C PRO A 114 1.71 13.26 7.21
N ARG A 115 2.94 13.76 7.39
CA ARG A 115 4.09 13.28 6.61
C ARG A 115 4.22 11.77 6.64
N ASP A 116 4.00 11.16 7.80
CA ASP A 116 4.13 9.72 7.98
C ASP A 116 3.16 8.90 7.13
N MET A 117 1.98 9.43 6.80
CA MET A 117 1.01 8.70 5.96
C MET A 117 1.43 8.65 4.49
N VAL A 118 2.17 9.67 4.03
CA VAL A 118 2.57 9.82 2.63
C VAL A 118 4.08 9.66 2.46
N THR A 119 4.76 9.05 3.41
CA THR A 119 6.18 8.69 3.27
C THR A 119 6.27 7.22 2.90
N ASP A 120 6.86 6.93 1.75
CA ASP A 120 7.18 5.58 1.32
C ASP A 120 8.04 4.90 2.40
N PRO A 121 7.60 3.77 2.95
CA PRO A 121 8.29 3.15 4.07
C PRO A 121 9.61 2.46 3.68
N ILE A 122 9.82 2.22 2.38
CA ILE A 122 11.03 1.60 1.83
C ILE A 122 12.08 2.67 1.52
N THR A 123 11.70 3.71 0.78
CA THR A 123 12.65 4.74 0.32
C THR A 123 12.79 5.90 1.29
N GLY A 124 11.79 6.14 2.15
CA GLY A 124 11.69 7.34 2.97
C GLY A 124 11.31 8.59 2.18
N GLU A 125 11.03 8.46 0.88
CA GLU A 125 10.60 9.57 0.02
C GLU A 125 9.11 9.86 0.20
N LEU A 126 8.69 11.09 -0.12
CA LEU A 126 7.27 11.43 -0.07
C LEU A 126 6.56 10.87 -1.31
N ASP A 127 5.54 10.05 -1.09
CA ASP A 127 4.64 9.55 -2.12
C ASP A 127 3.16 9.76 -1.74
N CYS A 128 2.54 10.76 -2.37
CA CYS A 128 1.12 11.06 -2.21
C CYS A 128 0.23 10.33 -3.25
N ARG A 129 0.80 9.59 -4.20
CA ARG A 129 0.06 8.93 -5.30
C ARG A 129 -0.83 7.74 -4.90
N PRO A 130 -0.52 6.90 -3.89
CA PRO A 130 -1.32 5.70 -3.63
C PRO A 130 -2.73 5.99 -3.11
N PHE A 131 -3.03 7.25 -2.76
CA PHE A 131 -4.30 7.63 -2.14
C PHE A 131 -5.30 8.18 -3.17
N VAL A 132 -6.41 7.46 -3.35
CA VAL A 132 -7.59 7.95 -4.08
C VAL A 132 -8.57 8.52 -3.07
N VAL A 133 -8.47 9.83 -2.81
CA VAL A 133 -9.39 10.54 -1.92
C VAL A 133 -10.71 10.78 -2.64
N LYS A 134 -11.81 10.31 -2.05
CA LYS A 134 -13.16 10.64 -2.52
C LYS A 134 -13.61 11.94 -1.86
N PHE A 135 -14.29 12.77 -2.63
CA PHE A 135 -14.82 14.04 -2.16
C PHE A 135 -16.35 14.04 -2.25
N ASP A 136 -17.00 14.68 -1.29
CA ASP A 136 -18.43 14.92 -1.33
C ASP A 136 -18.80 15.69 -2.61
N ALA A 137 -19.87 15.27 -3.27
CA ALA A 137 -20.33 15.86 -4.53
C ALA A 137 -20.80 17.31 -4.38
N THR A 138 -21.30 17.68 -3.19
CA THR A 138 -21.95 18.97 -2.95
C THR A 138 -21.01 19.94 -2.25
N ALA A 139 -20.38 19.51 -1.16
CA ALA A 139 -19.51 20.32 -0.34
C ALA A 139 -18.07 20.38 -0.88
N GLY A 140 -17.65 19.38 -1.67
CA GLY A 140 -16.30 19.32 -2.21
C GLY A 140 -15.22 18.99 -1.18
N PHE A 141 -15.59 18.45 -0.02
CA PHE A 141 -14.65 18.06 1.04
C PHE A 141 -14.38 16.55 1.03
N PRO A 142 -13.23 16.08 1.56
CA PRO A 142 -12.93 14.66 1.64
C PRO A 142 -14.00 13.90 2.43
N LEU A 143 -14.41 12.73 1.92
CA LEU A 143 -15.23 11.81 2.68
C LEU A 143 -14.40 11.22 3.83
N ASP A 144 -15.07 10.96 4.95
CA ASP A 144 -14.45 10.28 6.10
C ASP A 144 -14.29 8.79 5.79
N GLN A 145 -13.19 8.46 5.10
CA GLN A 145 -12.81 7.11 4.70
C GLN A 145 -11.31 6.93 4.92
N GLU A 146 -10.88 5.80 5.46
CA GLU A 146 -9.45 5.56 5.62
C GLU A 146 -8.80 5.07 4.31
N PRO A 147 -7.62 5.61 3.95
CA PRO A 147 -6.94 6.77 4.55
C PRO A 147 -7.60 8.09 4.13
N THR A 148 -7.81 9.00 5.08
CA THR A 148 -8.33 10.36 4.83
C THR A 148 -7.24 11.40 5.13
N PRO A 149 -7.08 12.46 4.31
CA PRO A 149 -6.18 13.55 4.67
C PRO A 149 -6.67 14.23 5.95
N ALA A 150 -5.83 15.00 6.64
CA ALA A 150 -6.25 15.80 7.80
C ALA A 150 -7.17 16.96 7.40
N MET A 151 -6.91 17.50 6.20
CA MET A 151 -7.69 18.56 5.56
C MET A 151 -7.69 18.33 4.06
N GLY A 152 -8.75 18.75 3.38
CA GLY A 152 -8.71 18.81 1.94
C GLY A 152 -9.94 19.46 1.33
N GLY A 153 -9.87 19.65 0.02
CA GLY A 153 -11.00 20.14 -0.75
C GLY A 153 -10.76 19.98 -2.24
N ARG A 154 -11.83 20.16 -3.01
CA ARG A 154 -11.77 20.26 -4.46
C ARG A 154 -12.51 21.47 -4.99
N ALA A 155 -12.06 21.95 -6.13
CA ALA A 155 -12.73 22.94 -6.97
C ALA A 155 -12.55 22.58 -8.44
N TYR A 156 -13.25 23.29 -9.32
CA TYR A 156 -13.14 23.08 -10.76
C TYR A 156 -12.56 24.32 -11.43
N TYR A 157 -11.45 24.14 -12.13
CA TYR A 157 -10.84 25.14 -12.99
C TYR A 157 -11.56 25.18 -14.34
N GLN A 158 -11.92 26.37 -14.83
CA GLN A 158 -12.39 26.54 -16.20
C GLN A 158 -11.27 27.11 -17.09
N PRO A 159 -11.18 26.69 -18.37
CA PRO A 159 -10.18 27.21 -19.28
C PRO A 159 -10.22 28.74 -19.39
N GLY A 160 -9.08 29.37 -19.11
CA GLY A 160 -8.93 30.83 -19.13
C GLY A 160 -9.11 31.51 -17.77
N ASP A 161 -9.49 30.77 -16.72
CA ASP A 161 -9.47 31.31 -15.36
C ASP A 161 -8.03 31.65 -14.96
N ALA A 162 -7.82 32.84 -14.41
CA ALA A 162 -6.51 33.22 -13.86
C ALA A 162 -6.28 32.62 -12.46
N GLU A 163 -7.36 32.27 -11.76
CA GLU A 163 -7.32 31.80 -10.38
C GLU A 163 -8.39 30.74 -10.11
N THR A 164 -8.06 29.72 -9.32
CA THR A 164 -9.02 28.76 -8.78
C THR A 164 -8.87 28.66 -7.26
N THR A 165 -9.95 28.94 -6.53
CA THR A 165 -9.95 28.87 -5.06
C THR A 165 -10.57 27.56 -4.56
N VAL A 166 -9.78 26.76 -3.85
CA VAL A 166 -10.24 25.52 -3.22
C VAL A 166 -10.68 25.77 -1.77
N THR A 167 -11.88 25.31 -1.40
CA THR A 167 -12.33 25.39 0.01
C THR A 167 -11.91 24.12 0.74
N LEU A 168 -11.08 24.24 1.77
CA LEU A 168 -10.59 23.11 2.55
C LEU A 168 -11.51 22.83 3.73
N GLY A 169 -12.08 21.63 3.77
CA GLY A 169 -12.74 21.05 4.93
C GLY A 169 -11.74 20.35 5.84
N CYS A 170 -12.03 20.32 7.12
CA CYS A 170 -11.26 19.60 8.13
C CYS A 170 -11.97 18.29 8.48
N THR A 171 -11.30 17.18 8.18
CA THR A 171 -11.74 15.82 8.53
C THR A 171 -11.25 15.48 9.93
N ASN A 172 -9.93 15.58 10.16
CA ASN A 172 -9.31 15.30 11.45
C ASN A 172 -8.02 16.12 11.63
N LEU A 173 -8.13 17.28 12.27
CA LEU A 173 -6.99 18.16 12.57
C LEU A 173 -5.98 17.55 13.54
N GLU A 174 -6.37 16.57 14.35
CA GLU A 174 -5.45 15.90 15.27
C GLU A 174 -4.36 15.13 14.52
N LEU A 175 -4.62 14.70 13.27
CA LEU A 175 -3.63 14.01 12.44
C LEU A 175 -2.37 14.86 12.17
N VAL A 176 -2.48 16.19 12.18
CA VAL A 176 -1.35 17.12 11.95
C VAL A 176 -0.98 17.95 13.20
N ASN A 177 -1.69 17.73 14.31
CA ASN A 177 -1.49 18.45 15.58
C ASN A 177 -1.03 17.56 16.72
N SER A 178 -1.54 16.34 16.80
CA SER A 178 -0.92 15.31 17.59
C SER A 178 0.24 14.81 16.75
N CYS A 179 1.48 15.00 17.21
CA CYS A 179 2.64 14.33 16.60
C CYS A 179 2.61 12.87 17.05
N ALA A 180 1.45 12.25 16.80
CA ALA A 180 1.09 10.94 17.24
C ALA A 180 2.26 10.06 16.88
N ALA A 181 2.67 9.26 17.86
CA ALA A 181 3.62 8.18 17.67
C ALA A 181 3.31 7.50 16.33
N PRO A 182 4.34 7.04 15.59
CA PRO A 182 4.19 6.46 14.26
C PRO A 182 2.93 5.60 14.23
N LEU A 183 1.99 5.92 13.33
CA LEU A 183 0.67 5.29 13.21
C LEU A 183 0.81 3.80 13.50
N THR A 184 0.42 3.40 14.70
CA THR A 184 0.56 2.01 15.10
C THR A 184 -0.58 1.25 14.46
N VAL A 185 -0.26 0.18 13.76
CA VAL A 185 -1.23 -0.74 13.22
C VAL A 185 -1.49 -1.82 14.27
N ARG A 186 -2.76 -1.99 14.64
CA ARG A 186 -3.17 -3.10 15.48
C ARG A 186 -3.12 -4.38 14.65
N VAL A 187 -2.30 -5.34 15.05
CA VAL A 187 -2.19 -6.64 14.38
C VAL A 187 -2.79 -7.72 15.27
N SER A 188 -3.64 -8.56 14.69
CA SER A 188 -4.17 -9.78 15.30
C SER A 188 -3.95 -10.99 14.40
N ALA A 189 -3.59 -12.12 15.01
CA ALA A 189 -3.35 -13.37 14.30
C ALA A 189 -3.67 -14.59 15.17
N THR A 190 -4.05 -15.69 14.52
CA THR A 190 -3.99 -17.04 15.08
C THR A 190 -2.93 -17.86 14.34
N VAL A 191 -2.55 -19.00 14.92
CA VAL A 191 -1.59 -19.91 14.32
C VAL A 191 -2.16 -21.32 14.25
N ASP A 192 -2.14 -21.91 13.07
CA ASP A 192 -2.50 -23.30 12.82
C ASP A 192 -1.23 -24.15 12.61
N ALA A 193 -1.36 -25.46 12.86
CA ALA A 193 -0.30 -26.40 12.52
C ALA A 193 -0.44 -26.84 11.05
N PHE A 194 0.65 -26.86 10.30
CA PHE A 194 0.68 -27.31 8.90
C PHE A 194 0.14 -28.74 8.73
N GLU A 195 0.34 -29.59 9.75
CA GLU A 195 -0.14 -30.97 9.75
C GLU A 195 -1.65 -31.09 9.96
N ASN A 196 -2.29 -30.09 10.58
CA ASN A 196 -3.70 -30.07 10.95
C ASN A 196 -4.29 -28.69 10.67
N LEU A 197 -4.33 -28.31 9.40
CA LEU A 197 -4.88 -27.01 8.99
C LEU A 197 -6.34 -26.84 9.43
N GLY A 198 -6.73 -25.61 9.76
CA GLY A 198 -8.05 -25.32 10.32
C GLY A 198 -8.17 -25.62 11.82
N VAL A 199 -7.11 -26.15 12.44
CA VAL A 199 -7.03 -26.36 13.88
C VAL A 199 -5.89 -25.52 14.45
N SER A 200 -6.26 -24.51 15.24
CA SER A 200 -5.28 -23.67 15.91
C SER A 200 -4.46 -24.45 16.92
N VAL A 201 -3.20 -24.05 17.07
CA VAL A 201 -2.28 -24.68 18.02
C VAL A 201 -2.83 -24.61 19.45
N GLY A 202 -2.66 -25.69 20.21
CA GLY A 202 -3.12 -25.75 21.59
C GLY A 202 -2.34 -24.82 22.52
N ALA A 203 -2.96 -24.37 23.62
CA ALA A 203 -2.39 -23.42 24.57
C ALA A 203 -1.01 -23.81 25.13
N ASN A 204 -0.80 -25.09 25.42
CA ASN A 204 0.49 -25.60 25.90
C ASN A 204 1.61 -25.45 24.87
N PHE A 205 1.27 -25.53 23.58
CA PHE A 205 2.25 -25.38 22.49
C PHE A 205 2.46 -23.91 22.11
N ALA A 206 1.42 -23.08 22.21
CA ALA A 206 1.47 -21.66 21.87
C ALA A 206 2.55 -20.88 22.63
N THR A 207 2.83 -21.23 23.88
CA THR A 207 3.90 -20.60 24.69
C THR A 207 5.31 -20.88 24.17
N ARG A 208 5.47 -21.88 23.30
CA ARG A 208 6.72 -22.23 22.64
C ARG A 208 6.90 -21.52 21.30
N LEU A 209 5.92 -20.73 20.85
CA LEU A 209 5.98 -20.03 19.57
C LEU A 209 6.42 -18.58 19.73
N SER A 210 7.34 -18.17 18.87
CA SER A 210 7.55 -16.79 18.48
C SER A 210 6.63 -16.44 17.34
N VAL A 211 5.84 -15.39 17.50
CA VAL A 211 5.03 -14.84 16.42
C VAL A 211 5.38 -13.38 16.25
N ASP A 212 5.81 -13.04 15.05
CA ASP A 212 6.28 -11.73 14.66
C ASP A 212 5.56 -11.31 13.37
N VAL A 213 5.41 -10.02 13.14
CA VAL A 213 4.86 -9.46 11.89
C VAL A 213 5.89 -8.57 11.24
N GLY A 214 5.99 -8.59 9.91
CA GLY A 214 6.95 -7.79 9.16
C GLY A 214 6.66 -7.73 7.67
N ILE A 215 7.53 -7.04 6.94
CA ILE A 215 7.46 -6.87 5.48
C ILE A 215 8.81 -7.28 4.91
N PRO A 216 8.87 -8.27 4.01
CA PRO A 216 10.12 -8.63 3.35
C PRO A 216 10.64 -7.44 2.54
N LYS A 217 11.92 -7.13 2.71
CA LYS A 217 12.60 -6.07 1.95
C LYS A 217 13.53 -6.71 0.94
N GLN A 218 13.63 -6.09 -0.22
CA GLN A 218 14.58 -6.52 -1.23
C GLN A 218 16.00 -6.06 -0.82
N ALA A 219 16.91 -7.01 -0.67
CA ALA A 219 18.32 -6.75 -0.44
C ALA A 219 19.00 -6.28 -1.75
N PRO A 220 20.21 -5.68 -1.68
CA PRO A 220 20.92 -5.15 -2.86
C PRO A 220 21.23 -6.20 -3.95
N ASP A 221 21.28 -7.48 -3.60
CA ASP A 221 21.50 -8.59 -4.53
C ASP A 221 20.20 -9.09 -5.19
N GLY A 222 19.07 -8.47 -4.88
CA GLY A 222 17.75 -8.80 -5.42
C GLY A 222 17.01 -9.88 -4.64
N THR A 223 17.62 -10.49 -3.62
CA THR A 223 16.94 -11.43 -2.71
C THR A 223 15.99 -10.69 -1.78
N TYR A 224 15.04 -11.40 -1.17
CA TYR A 224 14.13 -10.82 -0.19
C TYR A 224 14.45 -11.35 1.20
N GLU A 225 14.66 -10.43 2.15
CA GLU A 225 14.95 -10.75 3.53
C GLU A 225 13.88 -10.20 4.48
N LEU A 226 13.69 -10.88 5.61
CA LEU A 226 12.93 -10.38 6.75
C LEU A 226 13.91 -10.20 7.91
N ASN A 227 14.51 -9.02 7.98
CA ASN A 227 15.45 -8.67 9.05
C ASN A 227 14.69 -8.51 10.38
N PRO A 228 15.24 -8.96 11.53
CA PRO A 228 14.63 -8.73 12.83
C PRO A 228 14.25 -7.26 13.12
N LEU A 229 15.01 -6.29 12.60
CA LEU A 229 14.71 -4.85 12.75
C LEU A 229 13.43 -4.41 12.02
N ASP A 230 13.05 -5.14 10.98
CA ASP A 230 11.84 -4.91 10.17
C ASP A 230 10.65 -5.75 10.62
N THR A 231 10.78 -6.40 11.78
CA THR A 231 9.72 -7.19 12.39
C THR A 231 9.31 -6.63 13.75
N ARG A 232 8.08 -6.95 14.17
CA ARG A 232 7.57 -6.68 15.50
C ARG A 232 6.96 -7.92 16.11
N ARG A 233 7.39 -8.22 17.33
CA ARG A 233 6.89 -9.34 18.13
C ARG A 233 5.45 -9.09 18.55
N LEU A 234 4.59 -10.06 18.29
CA LEU A 234 3.23 -10.05 18.81
C LEU A 234 3.17 -10.77 20.17
N SER A 235 2.31 -10.27 21.04
CA SER A 235 2.09 -10.85 22.38
C SER A 235 1.05 -11.95 22.31
N LEU A 236 1.34 -13.09 22.93
CA LEU A 236 0.37 -14.16 23.10
C LEU A 236 -0.77 -13.70 24.02
N THR A 237 -1.99 -13.92 23.57
CA THR A 237 -3.25 -13.59 24.24
C THR A 237 -4.21 -14.78 24.12
N GLY A 238 -5.18 -14.86 25.04
CA GLY A 238 -6.10 -16.00 25.10
C GLY A 238 -5.49 -17.23 25.77
N THR A 239 -6.27 -17.86 26.65
CA THR A 239 -5.84 -19.04 27.42
C THR A 239 -6.39 -20.35 26.85
N SER A 240 -7.60 -20.33 26.29
CA SER A 240 -8.25 -21.50 25.67
C SER A 240 -8.05 -21.57 24.15
N THR A 241 -8.08 -20.41 23.48
CA THR A 241 -7.82 -20.26 22.04
C THR A 241 -6.65 -19.28 21.88
N PRO A 242 -5.43 -19.77 21.67
CA PRO A 242 -4.26 -18.92 21.52
C PRO A 242 -4.39 -17.97 20.33
N ALA A 243 -4.14 -16.69 20.58
CA ALA A 243 -4.09 -15.65 19.57
C ALA A 243 -2.93 -14.70 19.87
N TRP A 244 -2.34 -14.10 18.86
CA TRP A 244 -1.25 -13.15 19.01
C TRP A 244 -1.72 -11.77 18.59
N ASN A 245 -1.39 -10.76 19.39
CA ASN A 245 -1.72 -9.40 19.04
C ASN A 245 -0.69 -8.39 19.52
N GLY A 246 -0.63 -7.24 18.85
CA GLY A 246 0.27 -6.14 19.19
C GLY A 246 -0.11 -4.88 18.41
N ASP A 247 0.23 -3.72 18.95
CA ASP A 247 0.25 -2.47 18.19
C ASP A 247 1.67 -2.32 17.64
N VAL A 248 1.81 -2.22 16.32
CA VAL A 248 3.11 -2.20 15.66
C VAL A 248 3.30 -0.90 14.89
N ASP A 249 4.47 -0.30 15.06
CA ASP A 249 4.94 0.89 14.35
C ASP A 249 5.49 0.54 12.95
N LEU A 250 4.92 -0.47 12.29
CA LEU A 250 5.26 -0.87 10.93
C LEU A 250 4.24 -0.31 9.94
N LYS A 251 4.73 0.24 8.84
CA LYS A 251 3.91 0.74 7.73
C LYS A 251 3.80 -0.34 6.66
N PHE A 252 2.64 -0.97 6.57
CA PHE A 252 2.36 -1.97 5.55
C PHE A 252 1.81 -1.31 4.29
N ALA A 253 2.60 -1.35 3.20
CA ALA A 253 2.20 -0.75 1.93
C ALA A 253 1.09 -1.57 1.24
N ASP A 254 1.43 -2.78 0.82
CA ASP A 254 0.56 -3.67 0.05
C ASP A 254 0.61 -5.13 0.53
N THR A 255 1.50 -5.43 1.47
CA THR A 255 1.80 -6.78 1.94
C THR A 255 2.12 -6.76 3.44
N ALA A 256 1.74 -7.84 4.11
CA ALA A 256 2.13 -8.13 5.49
C ALA A 256 2.43 -9.61 5.62
N CYS A 257 3.50 -9.95 6.33
CA CYS A 257 3.92 -11.32 6.57
C CYS A 257 3.95 -11.61 8.06
N LEU A 258 3.38 -12.75 8.43
CA LEU A 258 3.42 -13.28 9.78
C LEU A 258 4.50 -14.37 9.85
N LEU A 259 5.46 -14.20 10.74
CA LEU A 259 6.55 -15.12 11.00
C LEU A 259 6.20 -15.94 12.23
N VAL A 260 6.30 -17.26 12.11
CA VAL A 260 6.06 -18.21 13.20
C VAL A 260 7.31 -19.07 13.37
N LEU A 261 7.92 -18.99 14.55
CA LEU A 261 9.12 -19.76 14.89
C LEU A 261 8.89 -20.54 16.19
N GLU A 262 9.09 -21.85 16.16
CA GLU A 262 9.15 -22.64 17.38
C GLU A 262 10.46 -22.35 18.13
N ASN A 263 10.39 -22.10 19.43
CA ASN A 263 11.53 -21.99 20.32
C ASN A 263 12.10 -23.40 20.60
N ALA A 264 12.72 -23.98 19.58
CA ALA A 264 13.37 -25.28 19.60
C ALA A 264 14.64 -25.26 18.75
N PRO A 265 15.66 -26.08 19.08
CA PRO A 265 16.88 -26.17 18.27
C PRO A 265 16.58 -26.57 16.83
N GLN A 266 17.21 -25.87 15.89
CA GLN A 266 17.09 -26.12 14.44
C GLN A 266 15.67 -25.96 13.89
N ALA A 267 14.80 -25.21 14.59
CA ALA A 267 13.52 -24.78 14.03
C ALA A 267 13.77 -23.81 12.87
N THR A 268 12.94 -23.90 11.84
CA THR A 268 12.94 -22.96 10.72
C THR A 268 11.71 -22.06 10.86
N THR A 269 11.90 -20.77 10.71
CA THR A 269 10.78 -19.82 10.74
C THR A 269 9.89 -20.04 9.53
N ALA A 270 8.62 -20.31 9.78
CA ALA A 270 7.58 -20.34 8.78
C ALA A 270 6.99 -18.94 8.58
N VAL A 271 6.73 -18.55 7.33
CA VAL A 271 6.24 -17.22 6.99
C VAL A 271 4.97 -17.36 6.17
N THR A 272 3.89 -16.70 6.58
CA THR A 272 2.64 -16.62 5.81
C THR A 272 2.39 -15.17 5.45
N CYS A 273 2.25 -14.88 4.16
CA CYS A 273 2.08 -13.50 3.69
C CYS A 273 0.70 -13.30 3.07
N GLN A 274 0.14 -12.10 3.28
CA GLN A 274 -1.10 -11.67 2.65
C GLN A 274 -0.91 -10.32 1.97
N ARG A 275 -1.65 -10.11 0.87
CA ARG A 275 -1.78 -8.78 0.29
C ARG A 275 -2.82 -7.98 1.08
N LEU A 276 -2.53 -6.70 1.26
CA LEU A 276 -3.45 -5.72 1.83
C LEU A 276 -4.11 -4.97 0.68
N THR A 277 -5.43 -4.84 0.72
CA THR A 277 -6.21 -4.13 -0.31
C THR A 277 -6.23 -2.63 -0.09
N ALA A 278 -5.99 -2.18 1.14
CA ALA A 278 -5.84 -0.79 1.52
C ALA A 278 -5.02 -0.70 2.82
N PRO A 279 -4.37 0.45 3.09
CA PRO A 279 -3.87 0.76 4.42
C PRO A 279 -5.01 0.65 5.43
N SER A 280 -4.81 -0.13 6.48
CA SER A 280 -5.79 -0.33 7.54
C SER A 280 -5.12 -0.12 8.90
N PRO A 281 -5.76 0.59 9.85
CA PRO A 281 -5.27 0.70 11.21
C PRO A 281 -5.35 -0.64 11.96
N ASN A 282 -6.10 -1.61 11.42
CA ASN A 282 -6.21 -2.96 11.95
C ASN A 282 -5.88 -3.98 10.86
N ILE A 283 -4.88 -4.83 11.09
CA ILE A 283 -4.58 -5.99 10.23
C ILE A 283 -4.97 -7.25 10.99
N GLU A 284 -5.99 -7.92 10.47
CA GLU A 284 -6.30 -9.28 10.84
C GLU A 284 -5.71 -10.23 9.80
N PHE A 285 -4.91 -11.21 10.24
CA PHE A 285 -4.36 -12.22 9.36
C PHE A 285 -5.41 -13.30 9.07
N SER A 286 -5.85 -13.36 7.81
CA SER A 286 -6.76 -14.37 7.29
C SER A 286 -6.33 -14.75 5.87
N PRO A 287 -5.63 -15.88 5.65
CA PRO A 287 -5.55 -17.06 6.53
C PRO A 287 -4.65 -16.88 7.76
N PRO A 288 -4.79 -17.76 8.78
CA PRO A 288 -3.93 -17.76 9.96
C PRO A 288 -2.46 -17.98 9.60
N GLY A 289 -1.57 -17.63 10.52
CA GLY A 289 -0.16 -18.03 10.44
C GLY A 289 -0.03 -19.55 10.49
N ILE A 290 0.92 -20.09 9.75
CA ILE A 290 1.14 -21.54 9.74
C ILE A 290 2.47 -21.88 10.39
N TYR A 291 2.42 -22.72 11.43
CA TYR A 291 3.59 -23.39 11.98
C TYR A 291 3.86 -24.69 11.21
N ALA A 292 5.08 -24.87 10.71
CA ALA A 292 5.53 -26.12 10.12
C ALA A 292 6.50 -26.82 11.06
N SER A 293 6.19 -28.06 11.47
CA SER A 293 7.09 -28.79 12.35
C SER A 293 8.40 -29.14 11.67
N ARG A 294 9.47 -29.24 12.46
CA ARG A 294 10.78 -29.70 11.99
C ARG A 294 10.68 -31.05 11.27
N ALA A 295 9.85 -31.97 11.77
CA ALA A 295 9.68 -33.29 11.17
C ALA A 295 9.12 -33.19 9.75
N THR A 296 8.09 -32.37 9.55
CA THR A 296 7.50 -32.12 8.23
C THR A 296 8.50 -31.46 7.29
N LEU A 297 9.20 -30.42 7.74
CA LEU A 297 10.21 -29.76 6.91
C LEU A 297 11.36 -30.72 6.54
N GLN A 298 11.81 -31.56 7.48
CA GLN A 298 12.86 -32.53 7.21
C GLN A 298 12.44 -33.60 6.19
N GLN A 299 11.17 -34.03 6.19
CA GLN A 299 10.63 -34.90 5.13
C GLN A 299 10.69 -34.21 3.76
N ILE A 300 10.27 -32.95 3.68
CA ILE A 300 10.29 -32.16 2.45
C ILE A 300 11.73 -31.97 1.94
N LEU A 301 12.65 -31.56 2.81
CA LEU A 301 14.06 -31.38 2.46
C LEU A 301 14.70 -32.70 2.00
N SER A 302 14.38 -33.82 2.66
CA SER A 302 14.87 -35.14 2.26
C SER A 302 14.36 -35.54 0.87
N ALA A 303 13.08 -35.30 0.58
CA ALA A 303 12.50 -35.55 -0.74
C ALA A 303 13.13 -34.65 -1.83
N LEU A 304 13.60 -33.45 -1.47
CA LEU A 304 14.34 -32.54 -2.35
C LEU A 304 15.82 -32.92 -2.49
N ALA A 305 16.30 -33.94 -1.76
CA ALA A 305 17.71 -34.30 -1.62
C ALA A 305 18.60 -33.15 -1.08
N LEU A 306 18.04 -32.32 -0.19
CA LEU A 306 18.76 -31.24 0.49
C LEU A 306 19.22 -31.68 1.89
N ALA A 307 20.49 -31.46 2.20
CA ALA A 307 21.06 -31.79 3.51
C ALA A 307 20.77 -30.74 4.59
N SER A 308 20.49 -29.50 4.16
CA SER A 308 20.16 -28.36 5.02
C SER A 308 19.04 -27.54 4.40
N PHE A 309 18.45 -26.65 5.20
CA PHE A 309 17.51 -25.67 4.69
C PHE A 309 18.24 -24.71 3.73
N PRO A 310 17.67 -24.36 2.56
CA PRO A 310 18.32 -23.48 1.60
C PRO A 310 18.41 -22.03 2.12
N ASP A 311 19.55 -21.38 1.90
CA ASP A 311 19.79 -20.00 2.32
C ASP A 311 18.82 -19.03 1.63
N ASP A 312 18.57 -19.19 0.33
CA ASP A 312 17.58 -18.37 -0.41
C ASP A 312 16.13 -18.55 0.09
N GLY A 313 15.85 -19.55 0.93
CA GLY A 313 14.50 -19.89 1.36
C GLY A 313 13.79 -20.90 0.46
N LEU A 314 12.57 -21.27 0.87
CA LEU A 314 11.74 -22.27 0.20
C LEU A 314 10.26 -21.89 0.27
N THR A 315 9.51 -22.05 -0.81
CA THR A 315 8.04 -21.99 -0.73
C THR A 315 7.47 -23.39 -0.64
N VAL A 316 6.68 -23.65 0.41
CA VAL A 316 5.93 -24.89 0.60
C VAL A 316 4.46 -24.53 0.63
N GLY A 317 3.67 -25.17 -0.22
CA GLY A 317 2.23 -24.97 -0.21
C GLY A 317 1.46 -26.26 -0.12
N ILE A 318 0.17 -26.10 0.14
CA ILE A 318 -0.78 -27.20 0.29
C ILE A 318 -2.12 -26.79 -0.28
N VAL A 319 -2.70 -27.68 -1.09
CA VAL A 319 -4.06 -27.53 -1.61
C VAL A 319 -5.01 -28.30 -0.71
N VAL A 320 -6.06 -27.64 -0.25
CA VAL A 320 -7.04 -28.20 0.67
C VAL A 320 -8.47 -28.03 0.17
N ASP A 321 -9.35 -28.94 0.55
CA ASP A 321 -10.79 -28.80 0.34
C ASP A 321 -11.40 -27.73 1.27
N SER A 322 -12.57 -27.24 0.88
CA SER A 322 -13.42 -26.43 1.76
C SER A 322 -14.70 -27.20 2.06
N PRO A 323 -15.22 -27.16 3.29
CA PRO A 323 -14.74 -26.40 4.46
C PRO A 323 -13.83 -27.21 5.41
N LEU A 324 -13.60 -28.50 5.12
CA LEU A 324 -12.97 -29.43 6.05
C LEU A 324 -11.44 -29.33 6.11
N VAL A 325 -10.84 -28.56 5.18
CA VAL A 325 -9.40 -28.27 5.13
C VAL A 325 -8.53 -29.54 4.98
N ASN A 326 -9.08 -30.58 4.34
CA ASN A 326 -8.33 -31.81 4.06
C ASN A 326 -7.45 -31.61 2.83
N PRO A 327 -6.23 -32.19 2.81
CA PRO A 327 -5.38 -32.14 1.63
C PRO A 327 -6.07 -32.74 0.40
N LYS A 328 -6.03 -32.02 -0.72
CA LYS A 328 -6.69 -32.40 -1.97
C LYS A 328 -5.68 -32.93 -2.99
N ALA A 329 -5.93 -34.13 -3.49
CA ALA A 329 -5.18 -34.75 -4.59
C ALA A 329 -5.76 -34.38 -5.96
N GLY A 330 -4.91 -34.45 -6.99
CA GLY A 330 -5.29 -34.25 -8.39
C GLY A 330 -5.31 -32.79 -8.85
N GLU A 331 -4.94 -31.85 -7.98
CA GLU A 331 -4.98 -30.42 -8.27
C GLU A 331 -3.68 -29.95 -8.91
N THR A 332 -3.77 -29.05 -9.88
CA THR A 332 -2.60 -28.43 -10.50
C THR A 332 -2.50 -26.98 -10.05
N VAL A 333 -1.32 -26.61 -9.56
CA VAL A 333 -1.01 -25.27 -9.07
C VAL A 333 -0.23 -24.53 -10.15
N SER A 334 -0.70 -23.33 -10.49
CA SER A 334 0.06 -22.36 -11.28
C SER A 334 0.72 -21.33 -10.37
N VAL A 335 1.86 -20.82 -10.83
CA VAL A 335 2.60 -19.74 -10.18
C VAL A 335 2.92 -18.70 -11.23
N THR A 336 2.87 -17.42 -10.85
CA THR A 336 3.18 -16.30 -11.78
C THR A 336 4.64 -16.28 -12.24
N ASP A 337 5.57 -16.71 -11.38
CA ASP A 337 7.00 -16.83 -11.68
C ASP A 337 7.62 -18.01 -10.90
N GLY A 338 8.56 -18.72 -11.50
CA GLY A 338 9.15 -19.96 -11.00
C GLY A 338 8.41 -21.23 -11.42
N THR A 339 8.71 -22.32 -10.72
CA THR A 339 8.19 -23.66 -11.00
C THR A 339 7.61 -24.32 -9.76
N VAL A 340 6.68 -25.27 -9.97
CA VAL A 340 6.04 -26.04 -8.91
C VAL A 340 6.34 -27.52 -9.08
N ARG A 341 6.72 -28.17 -7.97
CA ARG A 341 6.92 -29.63 -7.88
C ARG A 341 5.98 -30.19 -6.83
N TYR A 342 5.41 -31.37 -7.08
CA TYR A 342 4.44 -32.00 -6.18
C TYR A 342 5.08 -33.10 -5.34
N LEU A 343 4.82 -33.05 -4.04
CA LEU A 343 5.34 -34.03 -3.10
C LEU A 343 4.49 -35.31 -3.18
N SER A 344 5.14 -36.46 -3.23
CA SER A 344 4.48 -37.78 -3.25
C SER A 344 3.64 -38.01 -1.99
N ALA A 345 2.70 -38.95 -2.06
CA ALA A 345 1.77 -39.24 -0.96
C ALA A 345 2.49 -39.68 0.33
N ASP A 346 3.59 -40.42 0.18
CA ASP A 346 4.47 -40.88 1.25
C ASP A 346 5.54 -39.85 1.66
N ARG A 347 5.58 -38.70 0.99
CA ARG A 347 6.50 -37.59 1.25
C ARG A 347 7.99 -37.96 1.12
N THR A 348 8.31 -38.95 0.30
CA THR A 348 9.70 -39.41 0.10
C THR A 348 10.32 -38.89 -1.20
N SER A 349 9.51 -38.43 -2.16
CA SER A 349 9.97 -38.00 -3.47
C SER A 349 9.09 -36.90 -4.06
N PHE A 350 9.56 -36.27 -5.14
CA PHE A 350 8.75 -35.38 -5.97
C PHE A 350 8.42 -36.08 -7.28
N SER A 351 7.13 -36.29 -7.53
CA SER A 351 6.66 -36.94 -8.74
C SER A 351 5.26 -36.47 -9.11
N GLY A 352 4.91 -36.65 -10.38
CA GLY A 352 3.59 -36.29 -10.91
C GLY A 352 3.50 -34.85 -11.43
N THR A 353 2.34 -34.55 -11.99
CA THR A 353 1.98 -33.25 -12.58
C THR A 353 0.91 -32.52 -11.79
N ALA A 354 0.45 -33.11 -10.69
CA ALA A 354 -0.62 -32.62 -9.83
C ALA A 354 -0.37 -33.07 -8.38
N THR A 355 -1.08 -32.48 -7.42
CA THR A 355 -0.98 -32.83 -6.00
C THR A 355 -1.31 -34.31 -5.76
N SER A 356 -0.56 -34.96 -4.86
CA SER A 356 -0.91 -36.28 -4.36
C SER A 356 -1.92 -36.17 -3.20
N THR A 357 -2.21 -37.28 -2.50
CA THR A 357 -3.02 -37.24 -1.26
C THR A 357 -2.37 -36.46 -0.13
N SER A 358 -1.09 -36.07 -0.25
CA SER A 358 -0.47 -35.13 0.68
C SER A 358 -0.98 -33.70 0.48
N GLY A 359 -1.52 -33.36 -0.71
CA GLY A 359 -1.89 -32.02 -1.12
C GLY A 359 -0.71 -31.05 -1.29
N ILE A 360 0.53 -31.48 -1.01
CA ILE A 360 1.69 -30.59 -0.86
C ILE A 360 2.37 -30.35 -2.20
N PHE A 361 2.75 -29.10 -2.41
CA PHE A 361 3.61 -28.65 -3.50
C PHE A 361 4.74 -27.78 -2.96
N VAL A 362 5.81 -27.64 -3.76
CA VAL A 362 7.01 -26.88 -3.39
C VAL A 362 7.51 -26.09 -4.59
N SER A 363 8.02 -24.89 -4.34
CA SER A 363 8.80 -24.10 -5.30
C SER A 363 10.14 -23.69 -4.70
N GLN A 364 11.21 -23.89 -5.46
CA GLN A 364 12.60 -23.58 -5.08
C GLN A 364 13.14 -22.34 -5.80
N ASP A 365 12.37 -21.77 -6.72
CA ASP A 365 12.82 -20.73 -7.66
C ASP A 365 11.84 -19.56 -7.76
N ALA A 366 10.60 -19.67 -7.27
CA ALA A 366 9.64 -18.57 -7.26
C ALA A 366 10.18 -17.39 -6.43
N PRO A 367 10.36 -16.19 -7.03
CA PRO A 367 10.73 -14.99 -6.28
C PRO A 367 9.59 -14.58 -5.35
N TYR A 368 9.91 -13.90 -4.24
CA TYR A 368 8.90 -13.25 -3.40
C TYR A 368 8.03 -12.31 -4.23
N GLY A 369 6.73 -12.25 -3.92
CA GLY A 369 5.76 -11.52 -4.74
C GLY A 369 4.97 -12.42 -5.69
N SER A 370 5.44 -13.66 -5.91
CA SER A 370 4.76 -14.64 -6.76
C SER A 370 3.40 -15.03 -6.21
N MET A 371 2.41 -15.14 -7.10
CA MET A 371 1.05 -15.56 -6.75
C MET A 371 0.84 -17.01 -7.17
N PHE A 372 0.32 -17.81 -6.24
CA PHE A 372 -0.01 -19.21 -6.44
C PHE A 372 -1.53 -19.40 -6.51
N SER A 373 -2.00 -20.20 -7.45
CA SER A 373 -3.42 -20.49 -7.63
C SER A 373 -3.65 -21.94 -8.08
N VAL A 374 -4.83 -22.48 -7.80
CA VAL A 374 -5.24 -23.79 -8.33
C VAL A 374 -5.94 -23.58 -9.67
N ASN A 375 -5.50 -24.27 -10.71
CA ASN A 375 -6.07 -24.13 -12.04
C ASN A 375 -7.54 -24.53 -12.08
N GLY A 376 -8.39 -23.68 -12.66
CA GLY A 376 -9.84 -23.92 -12.76
C GLY A 376 -10.62 -23.71 -11.47
N SER A 377 -9.97 -23.28 -10.38
CA SER A 377 -10.62 -22.92 -9.12
C SER A 377 -10.94 -21.42 -9.06
N LEU A 378 -12.02 -21.08 -8.36
CA LEU A 378 -12.36 -19.69 -8.00
C LEU A 378 -11.63 -19.18 -6.76
N ALA A 379 -10.75 -20.00 -6.17
CA ALA A 379 -9.95 -19.61 -5.02
C ALA A 379 -9.07 -18.39 -5.34
N ALA A 380 -9.07 -17.40 -4.45
CA ALA A 380 -8.20 -16.24 -4.57
C ALA A 380 -6.73 -16.68 -4.55
N PRO A 381 -5.89 -16.20 -5.48
CA PRO A 381 -4.46 -16.49 -5.47
C PRO A 381 -3.81 -16.07 -4.15
N LYS A 382 -2.80 -16.82 -3.73
CA LYS A 382 -2.07 -16.57 -2.48
C LYS A 382 -0.64 -16.16 -2.76
N LEU A 383 -0.16 -15.21 -1.96
CA LEU A 383 1.18 -14.66 -2.04
C LEU A 383 2.19 -15.67 -1.49
N GLY A 384 3.30 -15.87 -2.20
CA GLY A 384 4.41 -16.70 -1.75
C GLY A 384 5.75 -16.25 -2.33
N GLY A 385 6.67 -17.21 -2.45
CA GLY A 385 8.00 -16.99 -2.96
C GLY A 385 9.09 -17.01 -1.88
N ARG A 386 10.33 -17.03 -2.35
CA ARG A 386 11.53 -17.19 -1.54
C ARG A 386 11.82 -15.97 -0.66
N ILE A 387 12.02 -16.22 0.64
CA ILE A 387 12.51 -15.25 1.62
C ILE A 387 13.71 -15.91 2.34
N GLU A 388 14.81 -15.18 2.45
CA GLU A 388 16.10 -15.72 2.91
C GLU A 388 16.01 -16.44 4.27
N GLY A 389 16.40 -17.71 4.28
CA GLY A 389 16.43 -18.59 5.44
C GLY A 389 15.05 -18.85 6.06
N LYS A 390 13.96 -18.68 5.29
CA LYS A 390 12.57 -18.89 5.74
C LYS A 390 11.85 -19.90 4.85
N VAL A 391 10.86 -20.59 5.44
CA VAL A 391 9.88 -21.36 4.67
C VAL A 391 8.60 -20.53 4.50
N THR A 392 8.33 -20.09 3.29
CA THR A 392 7.09 -19.39 2.96
C THR A 392 5.97 -20.41 2.77
N ILE A 393 4.91 -20.32 3.56
CA ILE A 393 3.78 -21.24 3.54
C ILE A 393 2.62 -20.66 2.73
N VAL A 394 2.12 -21.45 1.78
CA VAL A 394 0.99 -21.08 0.92
C VAL A 394 -0.15 -22.08 1.08
N VAL A 395 -1.31 -21.64 1.60
CA VAL A 395 -2.50 -22.48 1.75
C VAL A 395 -3.54 -22.12 0.69
N LEU A 396 -3.76 -23.02 -0.26
CA LEU A 396 -4.74 -22.85 -1.33
C LEU A 396 -6.01 -23.64 -0.99
N GLN A 397 -7.05 -22.93 -0.56
CA GLN A 397 -8.34 -23.53 -0.24
C GLN A 397 -9.26 -23.48 -1.45
N LEU A 398 -9.74 -24.64 -1.91
CA LEU A 398 -10.71 -24.70 -3.00
C LEU A 398 -12.04 -24.05 -2.58
N ALA A 399 -12.72 -23.37 -3.49
CA ALA A 399 -14.09 -22.95 -3.25
C ALA A 399 -14.95 -24.20 -2.98
N ALA A 400 -15.91 -24.10 -2.05
CA ALA A 400 -16.91 -25.14 -1.90
C ALA A 400 -17.60 -25.30 -3.26
N GLY A 401 -17.55 -26.49 -3.85
CA GLY A 401 -18.23 -26.75 -5.12
C GLY A 401 -19.72 -26.44 -4.94
N GLU A 402 -20.25 -25.57 -5.80
CA GLU A 402 -21.70 -25.35 -5.91
C GLU A 402 -22.42 -26.62 -6.40
#